data_AF-A0A7L4JK34-F1
#
_entry.id   AF-A0A7L4JK34-F1
#
_cell.length_a   1.000
_cell.length_b   1.000
_cell.length_c   1.000
_cell.angle_alpha   90.00
_cell.angle_beta   90.00
_cell.angle_gamma   90.00
#
_symmetry.space_group_name_H-M   'P 1'
#
loop_
_entity.id
_entity.type
_entity.pdbx_description
1 polymer ?
#
loop_
_entity_poly.entity_id
_entity_poly.type
_entity_poly.pdbx_seq_one_letter_code
_entity_poly.pdbx_strand_id
1 'polypeptide(L)'
;GMRMRMEGGEEMQGAVGLRCTWGIPPPAGTQAKWVRLNVGGTVFLTTRQTLCREQKSFLCRLCQGEDLQSDRDETGAYLIDRDPTYFGPILNFLRHGKLVLDKDMAEEGVLEEAEFYNIGPLIRIIKDRLEEKNYTVTQVPPKHVYRVLQCQEEELTQMVSTMSDGWRFEQLVNIGSSYNYGNEDQTEFLCVVSKELYNSPSGLSSEPSHKAKV
;
A
#
# COMPACT_ATOMS: atom_id res chain seq x y z
N GLY A 1 50.34 -71.89 -39.00
CA GLY A 1 50.89 -70.72 -38.28
C GLY A 1 50.58 -69.47 -39.08
N MET A 2 50.01 -68.46 -38.42
CA MET A 2 49.64 -67.16 -38.97
C MET A 2 50.73 -66.51 -39.82
N ARG A 3 50.32 -65.80 -40.88
CA ARG A 3 50.89 -64.47 -41.17
C ARG A 3 49.88 -63.59 -41.91
N MET A 4 49.27 -62.69 -41.15
CA MET A 4 48.72 -61.44 -41.67
C MET A 4 49.88 -60.56 -42.15
N ARG A 5 49.72 -59.86 -43.28
CA ARG A 5 50.31 -58.53 -43.48
C ARG A 5 49.56 -57.80 -44.60
N MET A 6 48.84 -56.76 -44.19
CA MET A 6 48.34 -55.69 -45.06
C MET A 6 49.52 -54.75 -45.41
N GLU A 7 49.65 -54.37 -46.68
CA GLU A 7 50.25 -53.10 -47.11
C GLU A 7 49.07 -52.13 -47.36
N GLY A 8 49.02 -50.93 -46.80
CA GLY A 8 49.90 -49.78 -47.04
C GLY A 8 49.32 -49.00 -48.23
N GLY A 9 48.89 -47.74 -48.18
CA GLY A 9 49.00 -46.67 -47.19
C GLY A 9 49.19 -45.37 -47.99
N GLU A 10 48.26 -44.42 -47.91
CA GLU A 10 48.34 -43.01 -48.38
C GLU A 10 46.98 -42.36 -48.07
N GLU A 11 46.79 -41.08 -47.80
CA GLU A 11 47.49 -40.10 -46.96
C GLU A 11 46.41 -39.06 -46.60
N MET A 12 46.64 -38.25 -45.57
CA MET A 12 45.67 -37.35 -44.95
C MET A 12 45.76 -35.91 -45.49
N GLN A 13 44.61 -35.31 -45.83
CA GLN A 13 44.28 -33.87 -45.90
C GLN A 13 42.83 -33.79 -46.44
N GLY A 14 41.87 -32.98 -46.02
CA GLY A 14 41.77 -31.87 -45.09
C GLY A 14 40.37 -31.23 -45.32
N ALA A 15 39.77 -30.74 -44.23
CA ALA A 15 38.84 -29.60 -44.19
C ALA A 15 37.41 -29.67 -44.81
N VAL A 16 36.48 -29.16 -43.98
CA VAL A 16 35.19 -28.48 -44.27
C VAL A 16 34.04 -29.30 -44.87
N GLY A 17 32.94 -29.38 -44.11
CA GLY A 17 31.67 -29.83 -44.64
C GLY A 17 30.52 -29.83 -43.63
N LEU A 18 30.31 -28.73 -42.89
CA LEU A 18 28.98 -28.46 -42.34
C LEU A 18 27.99 -28.43 -43.51
N ARG A 19 27.19 -29.48 -43.65
CA ARG A 19 26.02 -29.42 -44.54
C ARG A 19 24.98 -28.54 -43.87
N CYS A 20 24.91 -27.31 -44.36
CA CYS A 20 23.85 -26.36 -44.10
C CYS A 20 22.49 -27.05 -44.34
N THR A 21 21.72 -27.27 -43.28
CA THR A 21 20.27 -27.36 -43.42
C THR A 21 19.77 -25.96 -43.72
N TRP A 22 19.28 -25.77 -44.94
CA TRP A 22 18.77 -24.50 -45.43
C TRP A 22 17.65 -24.00 -44.52
N GLY A 23 17.68 -22.69 -44.27
CA GLY A 23 16.83 -22.00 -43.32
C GLY A 23 15.34 -22.23 -43.58
N ILE A 24 14.69 -22.85 -42.61
CA ILE A 24 13.29 -22.57 -42.32
C ILE A 24 13.31 -21.29 -41.47
N PRO A 25 12.89 -20.12 -41.98
CA PRO A 25 12.65 -18.98 -41.11
C PRO A 25 11.61 -19.39 -40.06
N PRO A 26 11.82 -19.08 -38.78
CA PRO A 26 10.83 -19.37 -37.74
C PRO A 26 9.49 -18.75 -38.15
N PRO A 27 8.35 -19.41 -37.91
CA PRO A 27 7.05 -18.89 -38.28
C PRO A 27 6.88 -17.49 -37.68
N ALA A 28 6.67 -16.51 -38.56
CA ALA A 28 6.28 -15.16 -38.19
C ALA A 28 4.97 -15.27 -37.39
N GLY A 29 5.05 -15.17 -36.07
CA GLY A 29 3.87 -15.24 -35.21
C GLY A 29 4.10 -15.70 -33.77
N THR A 30 5.22 -16.36 -33.45
CA THR A 30 5.45 -16.79 -32.05
C THR A 30 6.24 -15.71 -31.31
N GLN A 31 5.57 -14.66 -30.84
CA GLN A 31 6.23 -13.70 -29.96
C GLN A 31 6.75 -14.42 -28.69
N ALA A 32 8.01 -14.17 -28.32
CA ALA A 32 8.63 -14.83 -27.17
C ALA A 32 7.80 -14.63 -25.89
N LYS A 33 7.48 -15.71 -25.18
CA LYS A 33 6.66 -15.69 -23.95
C LYS A 33 7.28 -14.79 -22.87
N TRP A 34 8.60 -14.85 -22.75
CA TRP A 34 9.39 -14.06 -21.81
C TRP A 34 9.83 -12.74 -22.43
N VAL A 35 9.80 -11.69 -21.62
CA VAL A 35 10.14 -10.32 -21.98
C VAL A 35 11.15 -9.79 -20.96
N ARG A 36 12.22 -9.19 -21.48
CA ARG A 36 13.22 -8.46 -20.69
C ARG A 36 12.91 -6.97 -20.79
N LEU A 37 12.86 -6.29 -19.65
CA LEU A 37 12.73 -4.84 -19.55
C LEU A 37 13.99 -4.32 -18.88
N ASN A 38 14.61 -3.30 -19.45
CA ASN A 38 15.72 -2.59 -18.84
C ASN A 38 15.22 -1.22 -18.41
N VAL A 39 14.97 -1.06 -17.11
CA VAL A 39 14.41 0.15 -16.51
C VAL A 39 15.54 0.89 -15.80
N GLY A 40 15.94 2.05 -16.34
CA GLY A 40 17.02 2.87 -15.78
C GLY A 40 18.33 2.13 -15.53
N GLY A 41 18.65 1.11 -16.34
CA GLY A 41 19.84 0.27 -16.19
C GLY A 41 19.65 -1.04 -15.44
N THR A 42 18.48 -1.28 -14.82
CA THR A 42 18.17 -2.54 -14.12
C THR A 42 17.28 -3.45 -14.97
N VAL A 43 17.70 -4.70 -15.14
CA VAL A 43 16.98 -5.67 -15.98
C VAL A 43 15.95 -6.45 -15.16
N PHE A 44 14.69 -6.38 -15.60
CA PHE A 44 13.56 -7.15 -15.10
C PHE A 44 13.15 -8.21 -16.11
N LEU A 45 12.87 -9.42 -15.63
CA LEU A 45 12.37 -10.53 -16.44
C LEU A 45 10.92 -10.84 -16.07
N THR A 46 10.05 -10.90 -17.08
CA THR A 46 8.63 -11.19 -16.90
C THR A 46 8.03 -11.84 -18.14
N THR A 47 6.72 -12.07 -18.15
CA THR A 47 6.01 -12.62 -19.33
C THR A 47 5.15 -11.56 -19.99
N ARG A 48 4.87 -11.72 -21.30
CA ARG A 48 3.91 -10.85 -22.00
C ARG A 48 2.57 -10.82 -21.30
N GLN A 49 2.07 -11.99 -20.88
CA GLN A 49 0.80 -12.10 -20.15
C GLN A 49 0.73 -11.17 -18.92
N THR A 50 1.83 -11.03 -18.17
CA THR A 50 1.90 -10.11 -17.04
C THR A 50 1.78 -8.65 -17.46
N LEU A 51 2.53 -8.24 -18.49
CA LEU A 51 2.54 -6.86 -18.99
C LEU A 51 1.20 -6.45 -19.61
N CYS A 52 0.54 -7.40 -20.27
CA CYS A 52 -0.72 -7.16 -20.95
C CYS A 52 -1.94 -7.35 -20.00
N ARG A 53 -1.74 -7.42 -18.67
CA ARG A 53 -2.84 -7.53 -17.69
C ARG A 53 -3.71 -6.29 -17.64
N GLU A 54 -3.10 -5.11 -17.77
CA GLU A 54 -3.81 -3.84 -17.90
C GLU A 54 -3.71 -3.36 -19.35
N GLN A 55 -4.81 -3.47 -20.10
CA GLN A 55 -4.83 -3.25 -21.55
C GLN A 55 -4.47 -1.81 -21.94
N LYS A 56 -4.79 -0.84 -21.06
CA LYS A 56 -4.51 0.58 -21.30
C LYS A 56 -3.09 1.00 -20.88
N SER A 57 -2.35 0.09 -20.25
CA SER A 57 -1.01 0.42 -19.74
C SER A 57 0.00 0.61 -20.86
N PHE A 58 1.00 1.45 -20.62
CA PHE A 58 2.17 1.59 -21.50
C PHE A 58 2.86 0.25 -21.75
N LEU A 59 2.98 -0.57 -20.69
CA LEU A 59 3.62 -1.89 -20.74
C LEU A 59 2.87 -2.88 -21.66
N CYS A 60 1.54 -2.77 -21.73
CA CYS A 60 0.74 -3.57 -22.66
C CYS A 60 0.99 -3.17 -24.12
N ARG A 61 1.03 -1.87 -24.42
CA ARG A 61 1.36 -1.41 -25.78
C ARG A 61 2.78 -1.83 -26.19
N LEU A 62 3.73 -1.75 -25.25
CA LEU A 62 5.10 -2.22 -25.43
C LEU A 62 5.18 -3.74 -25.72
N CYS A 63 4.36 -4.56 -25.03
CA CYS A 63 4.30 -6.02 -25.25
C CYS A 63 3.63 -6.38 -26.60
N GLN A 64 2.69 -5.57 -27.09
CA GLN A 64 1.94 -5.83 -28.32
C GLN A 64 2.68 -5.39 -29.58
N GLY A 65 3.66 -4.49 -29.45
CA GLY A 65 4.43 -3.98 -30.59
C GLY A 65 3.63 -2.98 -31.44
N GLU A 66 2.59 -2.38 -30.87
CA GLU A 66 1.87 -1.27 -31.48
C GLU A 66 2.74 0.00 -31.41
N ASP A 67 3.20 0.47 -32.56
CA ASP A 67 3.66 1.85 -32.85
C ASP A 67 4.47 2.59 -31.77
N LEU A 68 5.30 1.86 -31.04
CA LEU A 68 6.34 2.45 -30.20
C LEU A 68 7.67 2.13 -30.86
N GLN A 69 8.41 3.16 -31.26
CA GLN A 69 9.86 3.08 -31.48
C GLN A 69 10.52 2.77 -30.13
N SER A 70 10.28 1.57 -29.62
CA SER A 70 10.81 1.14 -28.34
C SER A 70 12.25 0.72 -28.58
N ASP A 71 13.18 1.51 -28.08
CA ASP A 71 14.59 1.16 -28.12
C ASP A 71 14.79 -0.17 -27.40
N ARG A 72 15.48 -1.09 -28.07
CA ARG A 72 15.92 -2.35 -27.48
C ARG A 72 17.42 -2.37 -27.46
N ASP A 73 17.99 -2.91 -26.38
CA ASP A 73 19.43 -3.14 -26.31
C ASP A 73 19.87 -4.36 -27.14
N GLU A 74 21.17 -4.61 -27.18
CA GLU A 74 21.79 -5.76 -27.86
C GLU A 74 21.27 -7.12 -27.34
N THR A 75 20.72 -7.14 -26.12
CA THR A 75 20.13 -8.35 -25.50
C THR A 75 18.65 -8.53 -25.84
N GLY A 76 18.06 -7.58 -26.56
CA GLY A 76 16.64 -7.54 -26.91
C GLY A 76 15.74 -7.09 -25.75
N ALA A 77 16.28 -6.49 -24.69
CA ALA A 77 15.49 -5.92 -23.61
C ALA A 77 14.93 -4.55 -24.02
N TYR A 78 13.66 -4.29 -23.70
CA TYR A 78 13.05 -2.99 -23.94
C TYR A 78 13.61 -1.96 -22.96
N LEU A 79 14.10 -0.84 -23.47
CA LEU A 79 14.69 0.23 -22.68
C LEU A 79 13.60 1.19 -22.20
N ILE A 80 13.64 1.50 -20.90
CA ILE A 80 12.70 2.38 -20.22
C ILE A 80 13.52 3.35 -19.38
N ASP A 81 13.46 4.64 -19.71
CA ASP A 81 14.17 5.70 -19.00
C ASP A 81 13.37 6.15 -17.75
N ARG A 82 13.28 5.25 -16.76
CA ARG A 82 12.58 5.46 -15.48
C ARG A 82 13.37 4.87 -14.33
N ASP A 83 13.03 5.26 -13.11
CA ASP A 83 13.70 4.76 -11.90
C ASP A 83 13.33 3.29 -11.62
N PRO A 84 14.30 2.36 -11.61
CA PRO A 84 14.03 0.96 -11.31
C PRO A 84 13.57 0.70 -9.87
N THR A 85 13.88 1.60 -8.94
CA THR A 85 13.59 1.45 -7.51
C THR A 85 12.10 1.28 -7.26
N TYR A 86 11.27 2.07 -7.94
CA TYR A 86 9.82 2.05 -7.79
C TYR A 86 9.11 1.09 -8.75
N PHE A 87 9.84 0.48 -9.70
CA PHE A 87 9.25 -0.43 -10.69
C PHE A 87 8.88 -1.80 -10.13
N GLY A 88 9.60 -2.27 -9.09
CA GLY A 88 9.34 -3.57 -8.46
C GLY A 88 7.88 -3.76 -8.01
N PRO A 89 7.31 -2.84 -7.20
CA PRO A 89 5.90 -2.84 -6.82
C PRO A 89 4.94 -2.86 -8.01
N ILE A 90 5.23 -2.08 -9.06
CA ILE A 90 4.42 -2.03 -10.28
C ILE A 90 4.34 -3.41 -10.93
N LEU A 91 5.49 -4.04 -11.14
CA LEU A 91 5.57 -5.34 -11.79
C LEU A 91 4.90 -6.43 -10.95
N ASN A 92 5.09 -6.39 -9.63
CA ASN A 92 4.45 -7.32 -8.70
C ASN A 92 2.93 -7.15 -8.67
N PHE A 93 2.43 -5.92 -8.70
CA PHE A 93 1.00 -5.65 -8.85
C PHE A 93 0.45 -6.30 -10.13
N LEU A 94 1.14 -6.21 -11.26
CA LEU A 94 0.71 -6.89 -12.48
C LEU A 94 0.76 -8.43 -12.37
N ARG A 95 1.67 -8.99 -11.58
CA ARG A 95 1.76 -10.45 -11.36
C ARG A 95 0.59 -10.99 -10.55
N HIS A 96 0.27 -10.39 -9.40
CA HIS A 96 -0.67 -10.96 -8.44
C HIS A 96 -1.83 -10.02 -8.02
N GLY A 97 -1.85 -8.76 -8.46
CA GLY A 97 -2.94 -7.82 -8.21
C GLY A 97 -2.97 -7.22 -6.81
N LYS A 98 -1.84 -7.23 -6.09
CA LYS A 98 -1.72 -6.68 -4.72
C LYS A 98 -0.58 -5.67 -4.67
N LEU A 99 -0.81 -4.54 -4.01
CA LEU A 99 0.23 -3.55 -3.72
C LEU A 99 1.06 -4.02 -2.51
N VAL A 100 2.34 -4.27 -2.74
CA VAL A 100 3.31 -4.66 -1.72
C VAL A 100 4.47 -3.67 -1.79
N LEU A 101 4.70 -2.96 -0.69
CA LEU A 101 5.73 -1.95 -0.55
C LEU A 101 6.62 -2.29 0.63
N ASP A 102 7.92 -2.06 0.47
CA ASP A 102 8.86 -2.13 1.58
C ASP A 102 8.65 -0.95 2.53
N LYS A 103 9.05 -1.11 3.79
CA LYS A 103 8.76 -0.13 4.86
C LYS A 103 9.32 1.27 4.57
N ASP A 104 10.46 1.33 3.91
CA ASP A 104 11.18 2.58 3.65
C ASP A 104 10.93 3.15 2.25
N MET A 105 10.02 2.53 1.48
CA MET A 105 9.70 2.98 0.12
C MET A 105 8.67 4.12 0.16
N ALA A 106 9.01 5.24 -0.47
CA ALA A 106 8.10 6.37 -0.63
C ALA A 106 6.92 5.98 -1.54
N GLU A 107 5.69 6.12 -1.03
CA GLU A 107 4.48 5.76 -1.78
C GLU A 107 4.21 6.74 -2.93
N GLU A 108 4.64 7.99 -2.77
CA GLU A 108 4.62 9.04 -3.77
C GLU A 108 5.45 8.65 -5.00
N GLY A 109 6.64 8.08 -4.80
CA GLY A 109 7.46 7.61 -5.92
C GLY A 109 6.82 6.45 -6.69
N VAL A 110 6.14 5.55 -5.99
CA VAL A 110 5.37 4.46 -6.63
C VAL A 110 4.15 5.01 -7.36
N LEU A 111 3.51 6.06 -6.84
CA LEU A 111 2.38 6.72 -7.49
C LEU A 111 2.80 7.32 -8.84
N GLU A 112 3.92 8.06 -8.88
CA GLU A 112 4.47 8.64 -10.11
C GLU A 112 4.72 7.58 -11.18
N GLU A 113 5.31 6.43 -10.82
CA GLU A 113 5.49 5.32 -11.76
C GLU A 113 4.16 4.69 -12.18
N ALA A 114 3.21 4.50 -11.26
CA ALA A 114 1.90 3.94 -11.58
C ALA A 114 1.12 4.81 -12.59
N GLU A 115 1.25 6.14 -12.47
CA GLU A 115 0.71 7.10 -13.42
C GLU A 115 1.43 7.05 -14.77
N PHE A 116 2.76 6.99 -14.77
CA PHE A 116 3.56 6.85 -16.00
C PHE A 116 3.18 5.58 -16.79
N TYR A 117 3.12 4.42 -16.13
CA TYR A 117 2.72 3.17 -16.79
C TYR A 117 1.23 3.08 -17.08
N ASN A 118 0.43 4.03 -16.58
CA ASN A 118 -1.03 4.09 -16.70
C ASN A 118 -1.72 2.82 -16.17
N ILE A 119 -1.54 2.54 -14.88
CA ILE A 119 -2.16 1.40 -14.20
C ILE A 119 -3.27 1.91 -13.27
N GLY A 120 -4.44 2.17 -13.86
CA GLY A 120 -5.59 2.77 -13.18
C GLY A 120 -5.95 2.15 -11.82
N PRO A 121 -6.11 0.82 -11.71
CA PRO A 121 -6.44 0.18 -10.43
C PRO A 121 -5.38 0.42 -9.34
N LEU A 122 -4.10 0.49 -9.72
CA LEU A 122 -3.00 0.70 -8.78
C LEU A 122 -2.94 2.17 -8.32
N ILE A 123 -3.10 3.11 -9.25
CA ILE A 123 -3.18 4.55 -8.96
C ILE A 123 -4.25 4.82 -7.89
N ARG A 124 -5.44 4.23 -8.05
CA ARG A 124 -6.53 4.37 -7.07
C ARG A 124 -6.13 3.87 -5.69
N ILE A 125 -5.58 2.65 -5.60
CA ILE A 125 -5.17 2.04 -4.33
C ILE A 125 -4.13 2.91 -3.60
N ILE A 126 -3.17 3.48 -4.33
CA ILE A 126 -2.12 4.32 -3.73
C ILE A 126 -2.70 5.66 -3.25
N LYS A 127 -3.56 6.30 -4.04
CA LYS A 127 -4.23 7.56 -3.65
C LYS A 127 -5.10 7.38 -2.41
N ASP A 128 -5.92 6.33 -2.36
CA ASP A 128 -6.76 6.01 -1.20
C ASP A 128 -5.89 5.83 0.07
N ARG A 129 -4.75 5.14 -0.05
CA ARG A 129 -3.82 4.93 1.08
C ARG A 129 -3.15 6.23 1.54
N LEU A 130 -2.75 7.11 0.62
CA LEU A 130 -2.16 8.41 0.95
C LEU A 130 -3.17 9.30 1.69
N GLU A 131 -4.44 9.28 1.28
CA GLU A 131 -5.52 10.00 1.96
C GLU A 131 -5.77 9.47 3.38
N GLU A 132 -5.79 8.16 3.59
CA GLU A 132 -5.92 7.54 4.93
C GLU A 132 -4.78 7.95 5.87
N LYS A 133 -3.54 7.97 5.38
CA LYS A 133 -2.38 8.43 6.17
C LYS A 133 -2.52 9.89 6.58
N ASN A 134 -2.96 10.76 5.66
CA ASN A 134 -3.21 12.16 5.96
C ASN A 134 -4.31 12.34 7.02
N TYR A 135 -5.34 11.48 7.03
CA TYR A 135 -6.37 11.49 8.06
C TYR A 135 -5.82 11.15 9.46
N THR A 136 -4.92 10.15 9.55
CA THR A 136 -4.30 9.77 10.84
C THR A 136 -3.36 10.83 11.40
N VAL A 137 -2.71 11.62 10.54
CA VAL A 137 -1.85 12.75 10.95
C VAL A 137 -2.68 13.96 11.34
N THR A 138 -3.87 14.13 10.77
CA THR A 138 -4.80 15.23 11.05
C THR A 138 -5.85 14.82 12.09
N GLN A 139 -5.43 14.18 13.19
CA GLN A 139 -6.32 13.96 14.34
C GLN A 139 -6.77 15.32 14.87
N VAL A 140 -7.98 15.72 14.50
CA VAL A 140 -8.69 16.84 15.13
C VAL A 140 -8.69 16.54 16.63
N PRO A 141 -8.28 17.49 17.50
CA PRO A 141 -8.31 17.28 18.94
C PRO A 141 -9.67 16.71 19.38
N PRO A 142 -9.71 15.76 20.33
CA PRO A 142 -10.98 15.19 20.79
C PRO A 142 -11.94 16.33 21.14
N LYS A 143 -13.15 16.28 20.60
CA LYS A 143 -14.17 17.27 20.96
C LYS A 143 -14.59 17.01 22.39
N HIS A 144 -14.43 18.00 23.26
CA HIS A 144 -14.88 17.91 24.64
C HIS A 144 -16.27 18.51 24.77
N VAL A 145 -17.16 17.84 25.49
CA VAL A 145 -18.45 18.40 25.92
C VAL A 145 -18.34 18.73 27.40
N TYR A 146 -18.74 19.95 27.77
CA TYR A 146 -18.73 20.41 29.15
C TYR A 146 -20.15 20.44 29.72
N ARG A 147 -20.29 20.08 31.00
CA ARG A 147 -21.49 20.34 31.80
C ARG A 147 -21.10 21.02 33.09
N VAL A 148 -22.02 21.82 33.61
CA VAL A 148 -21.91 22.45 34.92
C VAL A 148 -23.02 21.87 35.79
N LEU A 149 -22.63 21.28 36.91
CA LEU A 149 -23.53 20.67 37.90
C LEU A 149 -23.50 21.53 39.16
N GLN A 150 -24.66 21.88 39.68
CA GLN A 150 -24.78 22.61 40.95
C GLN A 150 -25.04 21.60 42.06
N CYS A 151 -24.36 21.75 43.19
CA CYS A 151 -24.55 20.91 44.38
C CYS A 151 -24.26 21.69 45.66
N GLN A 152 -24.82 21.23 46.77
CA GLN A 152 -24.48 21.72 48.11
C GLN A 152 -23.23 21.00 48.64
N GLU A 153 -22.55 21.59 49.63
CA GLU A 153 -21.35 21.01 50.26
C GLU A 153 -21.57 19.56 50.73
N GLU A 154 -22.71 19.28 51.35
CA GLU A 154 -23.05 17.96 51.89
C GLU A 154 -23.28 16.88 50.82
N GLU A 155 -23.66 17.28 49.60
CA GLU A 155 -23.92 16.36 48.47
C GLU A 155 -22.71 16.18 47.56
N LEU A 156 -21.66 17.00 47.71
CA LEU A 156 -20.53 17.07 46.79
C LEU A 156 -19.84 15.71 46.60
N THR A 157 -19.55 15.01 47.69
CA THR A 157 -18.85 13.71 47.65
C THR A 157 -19.70 12.66 46.92
N GLN A 158 -21.01 12.67 47.17
CA GLN A 158 -21.95 11.75 46.53
C GLN A 158 -22.02 12.04 45.03
N MET A 159 -22.19 13.30 44.63
CA MET A 159 -22.28 13.72 43.24
C MET A 159 -21.04 13.28 42.42
N VAL A 160 -19.83 13.54 42.93
CA VAL A 160 -18.58 13.16 42.24
C VAL A 160 -18.44 11.63 42.15
N SER A 161 -18.86 10.91 43.19
CA SER A 161 -18.75 9.44 43.23
C SER A 161 -19.77 8.73 42.34
N THR A 162 -20.94 9.34 42.10
CA THR A 162 -22.00 8.78 41.25
C THR A 162 -21.99 9.34 39.83
N MET A 163 -20.95 10.08 39.45
CA MET A 163 -20.81 10.64 38.11
C MET A 163 -20.83 9.50 37.07
N SER A 164 -21.61 9.67 36.01
CA SER A 164 -21.76 8.62 34.99
C SER A 164 -20.44 8.35 34.25
N ASP A 165 -20.29 7.13 33.74
CA ASP A 165 -19.06 6.70 33.06
C ASP A 165 -18.62 7.64 31.92
N GLY A 166 -17.32 7.95 31.93
CA GLY A 166 -16.66 8.77 30.93
C GLY A 166 -16.80 10.29 31.13
N TRP A 167 -17.44 10.76 32.20
CA TRP A 167 -17.32 12.15 32.62
C TRP A 167 -16.09 12.33 33.52
N ARG A 168 -15.37 13.44 33.32
CA ARG A 168 -14.17 13.82 34.05
C ARG A 168 -14.44 15.12 34.79
N PHE A 169 -14.01 15.18 36.05
CA PHE A 169 -14.02 16.40 36.82
C PHE A 169 -12.94 17.37 36.30
N GLU A 170 -13.31 18.62 36.04
CA GLU A 170 -12.40 19.67 35.55
C GLU A 170 -12.15 20.74 36.61
N GLN A 171 -13.22 21.25 37.24
CA GLN A 171 -13.13 22.39 38.16
C GLN A 171 -14.28 22.38 39.17
N LEU A 172 -14.01 22.84 40.39
CA LEU A 172 -15.02 23.15 41.41
C LEU A 172 -14.94 24.64 41.75
N VAL A 173 -16.07 25.33 41.69
CA VAL A 173 -16.19 26.76 41.99
C VAL A 173 -17.12 26.92 43.19
N ASN A 174 -16.60 27.48 44.29
CA ASN A 174 -17.41 27.88 45.43
C ASN A 174 -18.11 29.20 45.09
N ILE A 175 -19.44 29.25 45.17
CA ILE A 175 -20.21 30.48 44.92
C ILE A 175 -20.61 31.18 46.23
N GLY A 176 -20.35 30.55 47.37
CA GLY A 176 -20.73 31.03 48.70
C GLY A 176 -22.24 31.00 48.92
N SER A 177 -22.64 31.14 50.18
CA SER A 177 -24.03 31.33 50.56
C SER A 177 -24.48 32.74 50.12
N SER A 178 -25.49 32.82 49.25
CA SER A 178 -26.09 34.10 48.88
C SER A 178 -26.75 34.74 50.11
N TYR A 179 -26.03 35.66 50.76
CA TYR A 179 -26.46 36.56 51.85
C TYR A 179 -27.65 36.08 52.68
N ASN A 180 -27.48 35.05 53.52
CA ASN A 180 -28.55 34.59 54.40
C ASN A 180 -28.23 34.95 55.86
N TYR A 181 -28.88 36.00 56.35
CA TYR A 181 -28.85 36.37 57.77
C TYR A 181 -29.72 35.38 58.55
N GLY A 182 -29.10 34.34 59.14
CA GLY A 182 -29.71 33.57 60.23
C GLY A 182 -30.22 32.15 59.93
N ASN A 183 -29.69 31.45 58.94
CA ASN A 183 -29.86 30.00 58.86
C ASN A 183 -28.60 29.32 58.33
N GLU A 184 -28.36 28.07 58.75
CA GLU A 184 -27.14 27.28 58.54
C GLU A 184 -26.53 27.46 57.15
N ASP A 185 -25.22 27.72 57.11
CA ASP A 185 -24.45 28.03 55.90
C ASP A 185 -24.59 26.93 54.84
N GLN A 186 -25.52 27.09 53.91
CA GLN A 186 -25.60 26.25 52.72
C GLN A 186 -24.57 26.77 51.70
N THR A 187 -23.33 26.31 51.81
CA THR A 187 -22.29 26.59 50.81
C THR A 187 -22.64 25.84 49.52
N GLU A 188 -22.86 26.59 48.43
CA GLU A 188 -23.14 26.03 47.11
C GLU A 188 -21.89 26.01 46.22
N PHE A 189 -21.81 24.98 45.39
CA PHE A 189 -20.70 24.77 44.44
C PHE A 189 -21.20 24.52 43.02
N LEU A 190 -20.43 25.01 42.04
CA LEU A 190 -20.51 24.58 40.65
C LEU A 190 -19.37 23.62 40.33
N CYS A 191 -19.71 22.42 39.89
CA CYS A 191 -18.79 21.41 39.41
C CYS A 191 -18.81 21.40 37.88
N VAL A 192 -17.69 21.79 37.27
CA VAL A 192 -17.45 21.68 35.82
C VAL A 192 -16.92 20.29 35.53
N VAL A 193 -17.58 19.61 34.61
CA VAL A 193 -17.21 18.27 34.16
C VAL A 193 -17.09 18.25 32.64
N SER A 194 -16.15 17.46 32.12
CA SER A 194 -15.95 17.25 30.68
C SER A 194 -16.18 15.80 30.30
N LYS A 195 -16.53 15.56 29.04
CA LYS A 195 -16.53 14.23 28.43
C LYS A 195 -15.90 14.30 27.05
N GLU A 196 -14.88 13.48 26.82
CA GLU A 196 -14.24 13.32 25.52
C GLU A 196 -15.21 12.60 24.56
N LEU A 197 -15.45 13.20 23.39
CA LEU A 197 -16.15 12.56 22.29
C LEU A 197 -15.14 12.01 21.29
N TYR A 198 -15.14 10.70 21.11
CA TYR A 198 -14.47 10.07 20.00
C TYR A 198 -15.36 10.17 18.76
N ASN A 199 -14.89 10.86 17.74
CA ASN A 199 -15.47 10.74 16.40
C ASN A 199 -15.03 9.37 15.85
N SER A 200 -15.81 8.32 16.06
CA SER A 200 -15.68 7.10 15.26
C SER A 200 -16.14 7.41 13.83
N PRO A 201 -15.31 7.30 12.78
CA PRO A 201 -15.74 7.54 11.40
C PRO A 201 -16.67 6.45 10.84
N SER A 202 -17.20 5.56 11.69
CA SER A 202 -18.01 4.43 11.27
C SER A 202 -19.06 4.16 12.34
N GLY A 203 -20.33 4.38 11.98
CA GLY A 203 -21.47 3.97 12.79
C GLY A 203 -21.56 2.45 12.85
N LEU A 204 -20.96 1.85 13.87
CA LEU A 204 -21.28 0.52 14.37
C LEU A 204 -21.08 0.55 15.89
N SER A 205 -22.11 1.02 16.60
CA SER A 205 -22.20 0.77 18.04
C SER A 205 -22.40 -0.74 18.25
N SER A 206 -21.32 -1.45 18.57
CA SER A 206 -21.42 -2.74 19.21
C SER A 206 -21.30 -2.51 20.71
N GLU A 207 -22.45 -2.44 21.37
CA GLU A 207 -22.55 -2.46 22.82
C GLU A 207 -22.29 -3.90 23.28
N PRO A 208 -21.25 -4.19 24.10
CA PRO A 208 -21.09 -5.51 24.68
C PRO A 208 -22.03 -5.64 25.88
N SER A 209 -23.20 -6.25 25.64
CA SER A 209 -24.16 -6.62 26.67
C SER A 209 -23.58 -7.75 27.53
N HIS A 210 -22.97 -7.41 28.67
CA HIS A 210 -22.61 -8.39 29.70
C HIS A 210 -23.87 -8.82 30.46
N LYS A 211 -24.62 -9.78 29.90
CA LYS A 211 -25.53 -10.62 30.68
C LYS A 211 -24.72 -11.68 31.41
N ALA A 212 -24.46 -11.46 32.69
CA ALA A 212 -24.16 -12.55 33.61
C ALA A 212 -25.42 -13.42 33.75
N LYS A 213 -25.32 -14.70 33.37
CA LYS A 213 -26.34 -15.72 33.70
C LYS A 213 -25.96 -16.37 35.04
N VAL A 214 -27.02 -16.55 35.83
CA VAL A 214 -27.19 -17.25 37.11
C VAL A 214 -26.38 -18.53 37.23
#